data_AF-A0A661DB79-F1
#
_entry.id   AF-A0A661DB79-F1
#
_cell.length_a   1.000
_cell.length_b   1.000
_cell.length_c   1.000
_cell.angle_alpha   90.00
_cell.angle_beta   90.00
_cell.angle_gamma   90.00
#
_symmetry.space_group_name_H-M   'P 1'
#
loop_
_entity.id
_entity.type
_entity.pdbx_description
1 polymer ?
#
loop_
_entity_poly.entity_id
_entity_poly.type
_entity_poly.pdbx_seq_one_letter_code
_entity_poly.pdbx_strand_id
1 'polypeptide(L)'
;MKQVYYIIAIMLLVFMSSPVQAIEIIDNKGNYDAKLVDGKIYNDDGQYAGMITPDGKMYNEQGQYTGQIKNETLIDRNGAAKAYIRDGKIYDKEGRYKGRLKR
;
A
#
# COMPACT_ATOMS: atom_id res chain seq x y z
N MET A 1 -2.48 18.20 11.33
CA MET A 1 -1.43 17.34 10.75
C MET A 1 -1.97 15.91 10.69
N LYS A 2 -2.64 15.53 9.59
CA LYS A 2 -3.15 14.16 9.41
C LYS A 2 -1.93 13.24 9.40
N GLN A 3 -1.88 12.26 10.30
CA GLN A 3 -0.72 11.39 10.48
C GLN A 3 -0.41 10.63 9.18
N VAL A 4 0.62 11.09 8.48
CA VAL A 4 1.11 10.61 7.18
C VAL A 4 1.88 9.29 7.35
N TYR A 5 1.20 8.24 7.81
CA TYR A 5 1.77 6.90 7.96
C TYR A 5 1.01 5.81 7.17
N TYR A 6 -0.06 6.16 6.45
CA TYR A 6 -1.13 5.21 6.12
C TYR A 6 -1.09 4.52 4.75
N ILE A 7 -0.21 4.89 3.81
CA ILE A 7 -0.32 4.40 2.42
C ILE A 7 0.89 3.52 1.99
N ILE A 8 1.66 2.95 2.92
CA ILE A 8 2.90 2.21 2.58
C ILE A 8 2.69 0.69 2.40
N ALA A 9 1.52 0.17 1.98
CA ALA A 9 1.42 -1.30 1.87
C ALA A 9 0.32 -1.81 0.93
N ILE A 10 0.35 -1.46 -0.36
CA ILE A 10 -0.71 -1.92 -1.28
C ILE A 10 -0.05 -2.48 -2.53
N MET A 11 0.61 -3.62 -2.37
CA MET A 11 0.11 -5.00 -2.53
C MET A 11 0.34 -5.48 -3.97
N LEU A 12 1.26 -6.43 -4.05
CA LEU A 12 1.51 -7.25 -5.21
C LEU A 12 0.56 -8.45 -5.16
N LEU A 13 -0.55 -8.37 -5.89
CA LEU A 13 -1.38 -9.55 -6.20
C LEU A 13 -2.18 -9.36 -7.50
N VAL A 14 -1.56 -8.80 -8.54
CA VAL A 14 -2.12 -8.92 -9.89
C VAL A 14 -1.01 -9.36 -10.82
N PHE A 15 -1.04 -10.65 -11.13
CA PHE A 15 -0.29 -11.25 -12.22
C PHE A 15 -0.53 -10.44 -13.50
N MET A 16 0.56 -10.11 -14.17
CA MET A 16 0.57 -9.55 -15.52
C MET A 16 -0.16 -10.51 -16.47
N SER A 17 -1.38 -10.19 -16.86
CA SER A 17 -2.06 -10.73 -18.07
C SER A 17 -3.45 -10.13 -18.34
N SER A 18 -3.98 -9.28 -17.47
CA SER A 18 -5.20 -8.48 -17.73
C SER A 18 -4.89 -6.97 -17.64
N PRO A 19 -5.57 -6.09 -18.41
CA PRO A 19 -5.37 -4.65 -18.31
C PRO A 19 -5.51 -4.25 -16.84
N VAL A 20 -4.45 -3.64 -16.28
CA VAL A 20 -4.32 -3.38 -14.84
C VAL A 20 -5.54 -2.60 -14.36
N GLN A 21 -6.49 -3.29 -13.73
CA GLN A 21 -7.55 -2.66 -12.96
C GLN A 21 -6.91 -1.98 -11.77
N ALA A 22 -7.22 -0.69 -11.61
CA ALA A 22 -6.78 0.08 -10.46
C ALA A 22 -7.22 -0.59 -9.16
N ILE A 23 -6.33 -0.65 -8.18
CA ILE A 23 -6.68 -1.11 -6.84
C ILE A 23 -7.02 0.11 -6.00
N GLU A 24 -8.25 0.17 -5.49
CA GLU A 24 -8.66 1.15 -4.51
C GLU A 24 -8.36 0.68 -3.09
N ILE A 25 -8.10 1.64 -2.23
CA ILE A 25 -7.69 1.44 -0.86
C ILE A 25 -8.77 2.07 -0.01
N ILE A 26 -9.44 1.25 0.77
CA ILE A 26 -10.54 1.67 1.61
C ILE A 26 -10.10 1.51 3.06
N ASP A 27 -10.18 2.58 3.84
CA ASP A 27 -9.84 2.56 5.26
C ASP A 27 -10.80 1.65 6.06
N ASN A 28 -10.51 1.45 7.34
CA ASN A 28 -11.34 0.62 8.21
C ASN A 28 -12.74 1.20 8.51
N LYS A 29 -13.00 2.47 8.16
CA LYS A 29 -14.29 3.14 8.28
C LYS A 29 -15.10 3.10 6.97
N GLY A 30 -14.51 2.63 5.88
CA GLY A 30 -15.15 2.57 4.57
C GLY A 30 -14.86 3.76 3.67
N ASN A 31 -13.98 4.69 4.07
CA ASN A 31 -13.61 5.83 3.24
C ASN A 31 -12.54 5.44 2.22
N TYR A 32 -12.60 6.07 1.05
CA TYR A 32 -11.50 6.02 0.09
C TYR A 32 -10.26 6.72 0.67
N ASP A 33 -9.11 6.06 0.58
CA ASP A 33 -7.83 6.55 1.13
C ASP A 33 -6.81 6.76 0.01
N ALA A 34 -6.73 5.84 -0.95
CA ALA A 34 -5.76 5.89 -2.03
C ALA A 34 -6.10 4.92 -3.17
N LYS A 35 -5.32 5.02 -4.25
CA LYS A 35 -5.42 4.16 -5.42
C LYS A 35 -4.04 3.79 -5.97
N LEU A 36 -3.86 2.51 -6.27
CA LEU A 36 -2.68 1.99 -6.96
C LEU A 36 -3.01 1.76 -8.44
N VAL A 37 -2.21 2.36 -9.33
CA VAL A 37 -2.28 2.16 -10.77
C VAL A 37 -0.88 1.99 -11.31
N ASP A 38 -0.61 0.86 -11.96
CA ASP A 38 0.67 0.60 -12.63
C ASP A 38 1.90 0.87 -11.73
N GLY A 39 1.84 0.35 -10.49
CA GLY A 39 2.89 0.55 -9.48
C GLY A 39 2.91 1.96 -8.84
N LYS A 40 2.15 2.93 -9.32
CA LYS A 40 2.06 4.27 -8.73
C LYS A 40 0.90 4.39 -7.76
N ILE A 41 1.14 5.07 -6.66
CA ILE A 41 0.16 5.33 -5.61
C ILE A 41 -0.30 6.78 -5.73
N TYR A 42 -1.61 6.97 -5.70
CA TYR A 42 -2.26 8.27 -5.60
C TYR A 42 -3.09 8.33 -4.33
N ASN A 43 -3.06 9.46 -3.62
CA ASN A 43 -3.85 9.66 -2.40
C ASN A 43 -5.35 9.92 -2.72
N ASP A 44 -6.11 10.23 -1.68
CA ASP A 44 -7.53 10.57 -1.75
C ASP A 44 -7.81 11.80 -2.64
N ASP A 45 -6.89 12.76 -2.64
CA ASP A 45 -6.91 13.95 -3.50
C ASP A 45 -6.43 13.69 -4.95
N GLY A 46 -6.03 12.46 -5.28
CA GLY A 46 -5.52 12.08 -6.61
C GLY A 46 -4.08 12.55 -6.89
N GLN A 47 -3.36 13.02 -5.88
CA GLN A 47 -1.96 13.42 -5.98
C GLN A 47 -1.04 12.20 -5.85
N TYR A 48 0.07 12.21 -6.58
CA TYR A 48 1.07 11.15 -6.50
C TYR A 48 1.71 11.10 -5.11
N ALA A 49 1.62 9.95 -4.44
CA ALA A 49 2.14 9.74 -3.08
C ALA A 49 3.40 8.85 -3.07
N GLY A 50 3.72 8.21 -4.18
CA GLY A 50 4.87 7.30 -4.28
C GLY A 50 4.63 6.14 -5.22
N MET A 51 5.53 5.16 -5.19
CA MET A 51 5.46 3.98 -6.04
C MET A 51 5.92 2.72 -5.34
N ILE A 52 5.48 1.60 -5.87
CA ILE A 52 5.89 0.25 -5.51
C ILE A 52 6.40 -0.43 -6.77
N THR A 53 7.60 -0.99 -6.68
CA THR A 53 8.21 -1.75 -7.77
C THR A 53 7.72 -3.19 -7.78
N PRO A 54 7.86 -3.94 -8.90
CA PRO A 54 7.46 -5.35 -8.97
C PRO A 54 8.18 -6.28 -7.98
N ASP A 55 9.38 -5.91 -7.50
CA ASP A 55 10.10 -6.64 -6.44
C ASP A 55 9.66 -6.22 -5.02
N GLY A 56 8.62 -5.38 -4.91
CA GLY A 56 7.99 -4.99 -3.65
C GLY A 56 8.69 -3.85 -2.90
N LYS A 57 9.72 -3.21 -3.48
CA LYS A 57 10.33 -2.01 -2.88
C LYS A 57 9.39 -0.82 -3.01
N MET A 58 9.39 0.04 -2.01
CA MET A 58 8.52 1.20 -1.93
C MET A 58 9.33 2.47 -1.84
N TYR A 59 8.84 3.48 -2.55
CA TYR A 59 9.44 4.79 -2.64
C TYR A 59 8.37 5.84 -2.40
N ASN A 60 8.71 6.92 -1.68
CA ASN A 60 7.81 8.05 -1.51
C ASN A 60 7.73 8.90 -2.80
N GLU A 61 6.93 9.95 -2.75
CA GLU A 61 6.76 10.91 -3.85
C GLU A 61 8.09 11.57 -4.30
N GLN A 62 9.08 11.68 -3.40
CA GLN A 62 10.44 12.16 -3.71
C GLN A 62 11.39 11.08 -4.27
N GLY A 63 10.92 9.84 -4.45
CA GLY A 63 11.74 8.72 -4.93
C GLY A 63 12.69 8.14 -3.89
N GLN A 64 12.49 8.43 -2.60
CA GLN A 64 13.31 7.89 -1.51
C GLN A 64 12.74 6.55 -1.05
N TYR A 65 13.62 5.57 -0.82
CA TYR A 65 13.23 4.26 -0.32
C TYR A 65 12.62 4.35 1.09
N THR A 66 11.42 3.80 1.25
CA THR A 66 10.66 3.83 2.52
C THR A 66 10.52 2.45 3.16
N GLY A 67 10.78 1.38 2.40
CA GLY A 67 10.66 0.00 2.87
C GLY A 67 10.36 -0.96 1.73
N GLN A 68 10.01 -2.18 2.08
CA GLN A 68 9.64 -3.21 1.12
C GLN A 68 8.51 -4.10 1.65
N ILE A 69 7.77 -4.70 0.73
CA ILE A 69 6.81 -5.75 1.03
C ILE A 69 7.50 -7.10 0.80
N LYS A 70 7.50 -7.96 1.82
CA LYS A 70 8.04 -9.32 1.73
C LYS A 70 7.11 -10.27 2.44
N ASN A 71 6.70 -11.35 1.77
CA ASN A 71 5.78 -12.37 2.31
C ASN A 71 4.56 -11.74 2.98
N GLU A 72 3.84 -10.87 2.24
CA GLU A 72 2.64 -10.16 2.71
C GLU A 72 2.85 -9.23 3.91
N THR A 73 4.10 -9.00 4.32
CA THR A 73 4.47 -8.15 5.45
C THR A 73 5.12 -6.87 4.94
N LEU A 74 4.66 -5.73 5.44
CA LEU A 74 5.30 -4.44 5.26
C LEU A 74 6.49 -4.34 6.21
N ILE A 75 7.68 -4.19 5.64
CA ILE A 75 8.93 -3.96 6.36
C ILE A 75 9.39 -2.53 6.04
N ASP A 76 9.61 -1.70 7.06
CA ASP A 76 10.11 -0.35 6.85
C ASP A 76 11.58 -0.34 6.39
N ARG A 77 12.09 0.83 6.01
CA ARG A 77 13.49 1.01 5.60
C ARG A 77 14.53 0.58 6.64
N ASN A 78 14.14 0.44 7.91
CA ASN A 78 15.00 0.02 9.00
C ASN A 78 14.89 -1.50 9.28
N GLY A 79 14.07 -2.23 8.52
CA GLY A 79 13.87 -3.66 8.71
C GLY A 79 12.75 -4.03 9.70
N ALA A 80 11.98 -3.07 10.20
CA ALA A 80 10.91 -3.34 11.16
C ALA A 80 9.59 -3.63 10.46
N ALA A 81 8.94 -4.73 10.83
CA ALA A 81 7.57 -5.03 10.40
C ALA A 81 6.59 -3.98 10.94
N LYS A 82 5.74 -3.43 10.06
CA LYS A 82 4.75 -2.39 10.43
C LYS A 82 3.32 -2.82 10.25
N ALA A 83 3.06 -3.65 9.25
CA ALA A 83 1.75 -4.11 8.87
C ALA A 83 1.86 -5.44 8.15
N TYR A 84 0.76 -6.15 8.07
CA TYR A 84 0.65 -7.34 7.25
C TYR A 84 -0.70 -7.35 6.54
N ILE A 85 -0.71 -8.07 5.43
CA ILE A 85 -1.85 -8.20 4.55
C ILE A 85 -2.32 -9.64 4.62
N ARG A 86 -3.64 -9.83 4.70
CA ARG A 86 -4.25 -11.16 4.66
C ARG A 86 -5.62 -11.09 4.01
N ASP A 87 -5.82 -11.90 2.96
CA ASP A 87 -7.10 -12.00 2.24
C ASP A 87 -7.66 -10.63 1.78
N GLY A 88 -6.79 -9.77 1.25
CA GLY A 88 -7.19 -8.43 0.79
C GLY A 88 -7.38 -7.39 1.91
N LYS A 89 -7.21 -7.78 3.18
CA LYS A 89 -7.34 -6.89 4.35
C LYS A 89 -5.96 -6.51 4.90
N ILE A 90 -5.87 -5.31 5.43
CA ILE A 90 -4.64 -4.71 5.96
C ILE A 90 -4.77 -4.65 7.48
N TYR A 91 -3.73 -5.10 8.17
CA TYR A 91 -3.63 -5.08 9.61
C TYR A 91 -2.32 -4.41 10.03
N ASP A 92 -2.32 -3.69 11.14
CA ASP A 92 -1.07 -3.22 11.74
C ASP A 92 -0.33 -4.35 12.47
N LYS A 93 0.87 -4.06 12.97
CA LYS A 93 1.70 -5.05 13.68
C LYS A 93 1.03 -5.62 14.95
N GLU A 94 0.04 -4.93 15.52
CA GLU A 94 -0.75 -5.41 16.65
C GLU A 94 -1.97 -6.26 16.21
N GLY A 95 -2.17 -6.41 14.90
CA GLY A 95 -3.25 -7.16 14.31
C GLY A 95 -4.59 -6.44 14.24
N ARG A 96 -4.60 -5.12 14.40
CA ARG A 96 -5.82 -4.32 14.27
C ARG A 96 -6.10 -4.04 12.80
N TYR A 97 -7.34 -4.23 12.40
CA TYR A 97 -7.79 -3.97 11.03
C TYR A 97 -7.68 -2.47 10.67
N LYS A 98 -7.01 -2.19 9.56
CA LYS A 98 -6.72 -0.83 9.06
C LYS A 98 -7.46 -0.47 7.79
N GLY A 99 -7.91 -1.48 7.04
CA GLY A 99 -8.59 -1.25 5.77
C GLY A 99 -8.50 -2.47 4.87
N ARG A 100 -8.96 -2.31 3.64
CA ARG A 100 -8.98 -3.38 2.64
C ARG A 100 -8.69 -2.84 1.26
N LEU A 101 -8.25 -3.75 0.40
CA LEU A 101 -8.18 -3.51 -1.02
C LEU A 101 -9.52 -3.80 -1.68
N LYS A 102 -9.84 -2.96 -2.65
CA LYS A 102 -11.01 -3.09 -3.50
C LYS A 102 -10.53 -3.09 -4.95
N ARG A 103 -10.94 -4.11 -5.70
CA ARG A 103 -10.70 -4.27 -7.14
C ARG A 103 -11.96 -3.92 -7.92
#